data_AF-A0A939ALY7-F1
#
_entry.id   AF-A0A939ALY7-F1
#
_cell.length_a   1.000
_cell.length_b   1.000
_cell.length_c   1.000
_cell.angle_alpha   90.00
_cell.angle_beta   90.00
_cell.angle_gamma   90.00
#
_symmetry.space_group_name_H-M   'P 1'
#
loop_
_entity.id
_entity.type
_entity.pdbx_description
1 polymer ?
#
loop_
_entity_poly.entity_id
_entity_poly.type
_entity_poly.pdbx_seq_one_letter_code
_entity_poly.pdbx_strand_id
1 'polypeptide(L)'
;MHSRLLTFGRVAGGVATVFDVLKDAVGESGTLVFPTYTTRLGPDEAFDPMTTPSQMMGALPEYARRQPGVGRSSCPMHSHAAVGARARVVLEADETVS
;
A
#
# COMPACT_ATOMS: atom_id res chain seq x y z
N MET A 1 -0.79 -7.70 2.25
CA MET A 1 -0.42 -7.71 3.67
C MET A 1 -1.42 -6.87 4.44
N HIS A 2 -2.21 -7.50 5.29
CA HIS A 2 -3.04 -6.80 6.28
C HIS A 2 -2.26 -6.79 7.60
N SER A 3 -2.12 -5.63 8.24
CA SER A 3 -1.41 -5.54 9.51
C SER A 3 -2.08 -4.60 10.50
N ARG A 4 -1.97 -4.97 11.77
CA ARG A 4 -2.28 -4.11 12.90
C ARG A 4 -0.98 -3.90 13.66
N LEU A 5 -0.35 -2.74 13.47
CA LEU A 5 0.97 -2.45 14.04
C LEU A 5 1.03 -2.56 15.57
N LEU A 6 -0.11 -2.38 16.24
CA LEU A 6 -0.23 -2.44 17.70
C LEU A 6 0.06 -3.83 18.31
N THR A 7 -0.03 -4.91 17.52
CA THR A 7 0.26 -6.28 18.02
C THR A 7 1.76 -6.61 18.09
N PHE A 8 2.63 -5.79 17.49
CA PHE A 8 4.09 -6.02 17.52
C PHE A 8 4.78 -5.44 18.77
N GLY A 9 4.04 -4.73 19.63
CA GLY A 9 4.67 -3.90 20.66
C GLY A 9 5.42 -2.71 20.05
N ARG A 10 6.30 -2.08 20.83
CA ARG A 10 7.06 -0.91 20.37
C ARG A 10 8.24 -1.35 19.50
N VAL A 11 8.13 -1.16 18.18
CA VAL A 11 9.24 -1.40 17.25
C VAL A 11 10.17 -0.18 17.26
N ALA A 12 11.47 -0.39 17.53
CA ALA A 12 12.48 0.66 17.37
C ALA A 12 12.55 1.09 15.90
N GLY A 13 12.48 2.40 15.63
CA GLY A 13 12.39 2.93 14.26
C GLY A 13 10.98 2.89 13.63
N GLY A 14 10.00 2.33 14.35
CA GLY A 14 8.58 2.42 13.98
C GLY A 14 8.25 1.71 12.66
N VAL A 15 7.32 2.30 11.91
CA VAL A 15 6.77 1.70 10.69
C VAL A 15 7.79 1.58 9.55
N ALA A 16 8.76 2.49 9.51
CA ALA A 16 9.83 2.46 8.51
C ALA A 16 10.64 1.17 8.61
N THR A 17 11.09 0.84 9.83
CA THR A 17 11.82 -0.41 10.09
C THR A 17 10.99 -1.65 9.74
N VAL A 18 9.69 -1.64 10.02
CA VAL A 18 8.81 -2.76 9.61
C VAL A 18 8.77 -2.90 8.10
N PHE A 19 8.63 -1.79 7.37
CA PHE A 19 8.62 -1.80 5.90
C PHE A 19 9.93 -2.31 5.32
N ASP A 20 11.07 -1.82 5.82
CA ASP A 20 12.40 -2.19 5.34
C ASP A 20 12.69 -3.67 5.60
N VAL A 21 12.41 -4.17 6.81
CA VAL A 21 12.58 -5.60 7.14
C VAL A 21 11.70 -6.49 6.27
N LEU A 22 10.45 -6.07 5.98
CA LEU A 22 9.60 -6.84 5.07
C LEU A 22 10.15 -6.84 3.64
N LYS A 23 10.68 -5.71 3.17
CA LYS A 23 11.28 -5.60 1.85
C LYS A 23 12.53 -6.49 1.74
N ASP A 24 13.37 -6.49 2.76
CA ASP A 24 14.56 -7.34 2.83
C ASP A 24 14.17 -8.83 2.89
N ALA A 25 13.15 -9.18 3.68
CA ALA A 25 12.71 -10.56 3.85
C ALA A 25 12.14 -11.18 2.56
N VAL A 26 11.42 -10.40 1.74
CA VAL A 26 10.94 -10.89 0.43
C VAL A 26 12.03 -10.87 -0.65
N GLY A 27 13.07 -10.07 -0.45
CA GLY A 27 14.19 -9.92 -1.38
C GLY A 27 13.81 -9.29 -2.72
N GLU A 28 14.78 -9.21 -3.63
CA GLU A 28 14.62 -8.54 -4.93
C GLU A 28 13.62 -9.24 -5.87
N SER A 29 13.48 -10.57 -5.75
CA SER A 29 12.51 -11.36 -6.53
C SER A 29 11.09 -11.32 -5.93
N GLY A 30 10.96 -10.82 -4.70
CA GLY A 30 9.70 -10.72 -3.98
C GLY A 30 8.80 -9.59 -4.46
N THR A 31 7.55 -9.61 -4.01
CA THR A 31 6.60 -8.50 -4.22
C THR A 31 5.75 -8.33 -2.97
N LEU A 32 5.76 -7.11 -2.41
CA LEU A 32 4.88 -6.72 -1.33
C LEU A 32 3.66 -6.02 -1.90
N VAL A 33 2.50 -6.36 -1.36
CA VAL A 33 1.21 -5.78 -1.73
C VAL A 33 0.48 -5.33 -0.47
N PHE A 34 -0.05 -4.12 -0.46
CA PHE A 34 -0.74 -3.51 0.66
C PHE A 34 -2.12 -3.02 0.21
N PRO A 35 -3.21 -3.33 0.92
CA PRO A 35 -4.50 -2.71 0.66
C PRO A 35 -4.43 -1.23 1.01
N THR A 36 -4.90 -0.37 0.12
CA THR A 36 -4.92 1.08 0.30
C THR A 36 -6.31 1.63 0.02
N TYR A 37 -7.32 1.05 0.63
CA TYR A 37 -8.71 1.41 0.34
C TYR A 37 -9.02 2.85 0.69
N THR A 38 -9.93 3.44 -0.08
CA THR A 38 -10.49 4.76 0.19
C THR A 38 -11.98 4.56 0.41
N THR A 39 -12.45 4.80 1.63
CA THR A 39 -13.84 4.54 2.03
C THR A 39 -14.70 5.80 2.08
N ARG A 40 -14.06 6.97 2.00
CA ARG A 40 -14.68 8.30 2.00
C ARG A 40 -13.93 9.18 1.00
N LEU A 41 -14.50 9.31 -0.18
CA LEU A 41 -14.25 10.39 -1.13
C LEU A 41 -15.49 11.28 -1.13
N GLY A 42 -15.29 12.60 -1.11
CA GLY A 42 -16.38 13.54 -1.34
C GLY A 42 -17.00 13.37 -2.74
N PRO A 43 -18.24 13.82 -2.95
CA PRO A 43 -18.91 13.72 -4.25
C PRO A 43 -18.16 14.45 -5.39
N ASP A 44 -17.35 15.46 -5.07
CA ASP A 44 -16.52 16.22 -6.02
C ASP A 44 -15.03 15.90 -5.92
N GLU A 45 -14.64 14.91 -5.11
CA GLU A 45 -13.24 14.52 -4.95
C GLU A 45 -12.87 13.38 -5.90
N ALA A 46 -12.00 13.67 -6.86
CA ALA A 46 -11.42 12.64 -7.71
C ALA A 46 -10.38 11.82 -6.95
N PHE A 47 -10.41 10.51 -7.14
CA PHE A 47 -9.34 9.64 -6.65
C PHE A 47 -8.05 9.89 -7.44
N ASP A 48 -7.00 10.26 -6.72
CA ASP A 48 -5.63 10.29 -7.22
C ASP A 48 -4.79 9.26 -6.43
N PRO A 49 -4.21 8.23 -7.10
CA PRO A 49 -3.38 7.22 -6.46
C PRO A 49 -2.22 7.79 -5.62
N MET A 50 -1.65 8.92 -6.04
CA MET A 50 -0.49 9.54 -5.40
C MET A 50 -0.87 10.32 -4.15
N THR A 51 -1.95 11.10 -4.21
CA THR A 51 -2.29 12.04 -3.14
C THR A 51 -3.36 11.52 -2.19
N THR A 52 -4.30 10.70 -2.66
CA THR A 52 -5.44 10.24 -1.86
C THR A 52 -4.97 9.38 -0.68
N PRO A 53 -5.30 9.72 0.58
CA PRO A 53 -4.91 8.89 1.73
C PRO A 53 -5.56 7.51 1.71
N SER A 54 -4.82 6.49 2.18
CA SER A 54 -5.41 5.21 2.54
C SER A 54 -6.20 5.38 3.84
N GLN A 55 -7.41 4.85 3.88
CA GLN A 55 -8.32 5.01 5.00
C GLN A 55 -8.53 3.66 5.69
N MET A 56 -8.39 3.65 7.02
CA MET A 56 -8.65 2.48 7.88
C MET A 56 -7.76 1.24 7.64
N MET A 57 -6.73 1.33 6.78
CA MET A 57 -5.83 0.19 6.49
C MET A 57 -4.61 0.11 7.43
N GLY A 58 -4.43 1.09 8.32
CA GLY A 58 -3.32 1.14 9.28
C GLY A 58 -2.10 1.93 8.78
N ALA A 59 -1.13 2.14 9.67
CA ALA A 59 -0.01 3.03 9.38
C ALA A 59 0.99 2.46 8.37
N LEU A 60 1.11 1.12 8.27
CA LEU A 60 2.06 0.49 7.35
C LEU A 60 1.65 0.62 5.89
N PRO A 61 0.40 0.32 5.47
CA PRO A 61 -0.04 0.61 4.11
C PRO A 61 0.06 2.10 3.75
N GLU A 62 -0.29 2.99 4.68
CA GLU A 62 -0.19 4.45 4.46
C GLU A 62 1.26 4.93 4.34
N TYR A 63 2.18 4.34 5.10
CA TYR A 63 3.61 4.60 4.96
C TYR A 63 4.15 4.05 3.63
N ALA A 64 3.82 2.80 3.31
CA ALA A 64 4.30 2.09 2.13
C ALA A 64 3.91 2.81 0.83
N ARG A 65 2.65 3.24 0.68
CA ARG A 65 2.19 3.91 -0.55
C ARG A 65 2.94 5.21 -0.89
N ARG A 66 3.61 5.82 0.09
CA ARG A 66 4.38 7.06 -0.07
C ARG A 66 5.86 6.82 -0.35
N GLN A 67 6.32 5.56 -0.30
CA GLN A 67 7.73 5.26 -0.49
C GLN A 67 8.13 5.27 -1.97
N PRO A 68 9.37 5.69 -2.29
CA PRO A 68 9.90 5.60 -3.65
C PRO A 68 9.85 4.17 -4.20
N GLY A 69 9.43 4.03 -5.47
CA GLY A 69 9.34 2.74 -6.15
C GLY A 69 8.09 1.92 -5.80
N VAL A 70 7.21 2.43 -4.93
CA VAL A 70 5.90 1.84 -4.67
C VAL A 70 4.87 2.46 -5.62
N GLY A 71 4.17 1.64 -6.38
CA GLY A 71 3.03 2.07 -7.20
C GLY A 71 1.70 1.80 -6.50
N ARG A 72 0.61 2.39 -6.99
CA ARG A 72 -0.75 2.16 -6.50
C ARG A 72 -1.75 2.06 -7.66
N SER A 73 -2.70 1.12 -7.55
CA SER A 73 -3.72 0.90 -8.58
C SER A 73 -4.74 2.03 -8.61
N SER A 74 -5.49 2.11 -9.70
CA SER A 74 -6.39 3.23 -10.01
C SER A 74 -7.81 3.10 -9.46
N CYS A 75 -8.21 1.96 -8.88
CA CYS A 75 -9.56 1.81 -8.36
C CYS A 75 -9.84 2.78 -7.21
N PRO A 76 -10.85 3.67 -7.34
CA PRO A 76 -11.13 4.69 -6.33
C PRO A 76 -11.39 4.14 -4.93
N MET A 77 -12.10 3.02 -4.84
CA MET A 77 -12.51 2.43 -3.55
C MET A 77 -11.54 1.35 -3.07
N HIS A 78 -11.11 0.46 -3.96
CA HIS A 78 -10.41 -0.76 -3.60
C HIS A 78 -8.92 -0.76 -3.97
N SER A 79 -8.30 0.39 -4.24
CA SER A 79 -6.89 0.41 -4.66
C SER A 79 -5.92 -0.31 -3.71
N HIS A 80 -4.82 -0.81 -4.28
CA HIS A 80 -3.71 -1.43 -3.54
C HIS A 80 -2.38 -0.82 -3.95
N ALA A 81 -1.45 -0.75 -3.01
CA ALA A 81 -0.06 -0.36 -3.26
C ALA A 81 0.82 -1.61 -3.42
N ALA A 82 1.77 -1.58 -4.36
CA ALA A 82 2.66 -2.71 -4.61
C ALA A 82 4.10 -2.25 -4.91
N VAL A 83 5.06 -3.08 -4.50
CA VAL A 83 6.50 -2.87 -4.74
C VAL A 83 7.23 -4.20 -4.87
N GLY A 84 8.24 -4.24 -5.75
CA GLY A 84 9.04 -5.43 -6.05
C GLY A 84 8.87 -5.95 -7.47
N ALA A 85 9.40 -7.14 -7.74
CA ALA A 85 9.60 -7.67 -9.08
C ALA A 85 8.34 -7.74 -9.97
N ARG A 86 7.17 -7.98 -9.36
CA ARG A 86 5.89 -8.13 -10.07
C ARG A 86 4.89 -7.03 -9.73
N ALA A 87 5.34 -5.92 -9.14
CA ALA A 87 4.47 -4.83 -8.72
C ALA A 87 3.56 -4.34 -9.86
N ARG A 88 4.12 -4.14 -11.05
CA ARG A 88 3.37 -3.69 -12.22
C ARG A 88 2.16 -4.59 -12.55
N VAL A 89 2.39 -5.91 -12.61
CA VAL A 89 1.34 -6.89 -12.92
C VAL A 89 0.23 -6.87 -11.86
N VAL A 90 0.59 -6.68 -10.60
CA VAL A 90 -0.38 -6.58 -9.50
C VAL A 90 -1.22 -5.31 -9.62
N LEU A 91 -0.60 -4.19 -9.99
CA LEU A 91 -1.29 -2.90 -10.10
C LEU A 91 -2.25 -2.84 -11.29
N GLU A 92 -1.93 -3.53 -12.38
CA GLU A 92 -2.75 -3.62 -13.60
C GLU A 92 -3.96 -4.58 -13.43
N ALA A 93 -3.98 -5.44 -12.40
CA ALA A 93 -5.07 -6.39 -12.18
C ALA A 93 -6.44 -5.71 -11.97
N ASP A 94 -6.44 -4.47 -11.47
CA ASP A 94 -7.63 -3.66 -11.19
C ASP A 94 -8.33 -3.16 -12.47
N GLU A 95 -7.67 -3.20 -13.63
CA GLU A 95 -8.26 -2.78 -14.92
C GLU A 95 -9.34 -3.75 -15.44
N THR A 96 -9.50 -4.93 -14.82
CA THR A 96 -10.45 -5.96 -15.26
C THR A 96 -11.88 -5.80 -14.73
N VAL A 97 -12.16 -4.75 -13.95
CA VAL A 97 -13.50 -4.38 -13.50
C VAL A 97 -13.93 -3.08 -14.21
N SER A 98 -14.14 -3.16 -15.52
CA SER A 98 -14.95 -2.20 -16.29
C SER A 98 -16.30 -2.82 -16.64
#